data_AF-A0A970RUB7-F1
#
_entry.id   AF-A0A970RUB7-F1
#
_cell.length_a   1.000
_cell.length_b   1.000
_cell.length_c   1.000
_cell.angle_alpha   90.00
_cell.angle_beta   90.00
_cell.angle_gamma   90.00
#
_symmetry.space_group_name_H-M   'P 1'
#
loop_
_entity.id
_entity.type
_entity.pdbx_description
1 polymer ?
#
loop_
_entity_poly.entity_id
_entity_poly.type
_entity_poly.pdbx_seq_one_letter_code
_entity_poly.pdbx_strand_id
1 'polypeptide(L)'
;MKKKSLLILFIALVLIVAIPFSLIACNKDEGVNDDDYTLVLSGLVDKNGNELEDISVTKAQLRQLFETKPVVHGSDDPVYASDKTDDDGNPIAHTVKGVYLEDVLAALTDSAGIEAYGTMTLNATDGYVTVITEEIFNSSGRGSKMILALEYDGVTLNPDEKSGAIRAVFPDQIANAWVKKLNKIEFSTELLKAPAITKFTALESLTGDESYVGKVQLGGEEVSRTYYGYPIAGLIESGVLDAKETDKMHCVAWDYNSAANKFEEYSAWTKYEVYNGGWLLLKEEVDGQIIDLDRRPEFDGPDFSSGMTVKNVLSLSVYNNAIVCLEKARIRFAENNGNEFALRKLLDLLNMYDKDDDYIVTSPSGDTLTLTAEKVKTAVIAKENGTFVVKSGLSAVEVATVEKK
;
A
#
# COMPACT_ATOMS: atom_id res chain seq x y z
N MET A 1 -41.56 -66.17 33.16
CA MET A 1 -41.13 -65.53 31.88
C MET A 1 -41.13 -64.03 32.09
N LYS A 2 -39.96 -63.50 32.47
CA LYS A 2 -39.06 -62.72 31.60
C LYS A 2 -39.61 -61.30 31.42
N LYS A 3 -39.32 -60.42 32.38
CA LYS A 3 -38.14 -59.52 32.35
C LYS A 3 -38.05 -58.82 30.99
N LYS A 4 -38.79 -57.72 30.81
CA LYS A 4 -38.49 -56.74 29.75
C LYS A 4 -39.16 -55.36 29.85
N SER A 5 -40.12 -55.12 30.75
CA SER A 5 -40.74 -53.78 30.85
C SER A 5 -40.23 -52.89 32.01
N LEU A 6 -39.43 -53.42 32.95
CA LEU A 6 -38.93 -52.62 34.08
C LEU A 6 -37.58 -51.91 33.80
N LEU A 7 -36.89 -52.26 32.70
CA LEU A 7 -35.58 -51.70 32.35
C LEU A 7 -35.68 -50.39 31.53
N ILE A 8 -36.81 -50.15 30.88
CA ILE A 8 -37.01 -48.97 30.01
C ILE A 8 -37.44 -47.74 30.84
N LEU A 9 -38.12 -47.95 31.97
CA LEU A 9 -38.52 -46.84 32.84
C LEU A 9 -37.37 -46.32 33.73
N PHE A 10 -36.33 -47.13 33.97
CA PHE A 10 -35.16 -46.73 34.76
C PHE A 10 -34.09 -46.01 33.93
N ILE A 11 -34.06 -46.23 32.61
CA ILE A 11 -33.17 -45.51 31.68
C ILE A 11 -33.75 -44.14 31.30
N ALA A 12 -35.08 -43.99 31.30
CA ALA A 12 -35.73 -42.69 31.11
C ALA A 12 -35.65 -41.76 32.33
N LEU A 13 -35.45 -42.30 33.54
CA LEU A 13 -35.39 -41.51 34.79
C LEU A 13 -33.96 -41.12 35.21
N VAL A 14 -32.93 -41.80 34.67
CA VAL A 14 -31.51 -41.46 34.92
C VAL A 14 -30.94 -40.50 33.85
N LEU A 15 -31.63 -40.33 32.72
CA LEU A 15 -31.28 -39.33 31.69
C LEU A 15 -31.85 -37.92 31.94
N ILE A 16 -32.58 -37.70 33.03
CA ILE A 16 -33.19 -36.40 33.38
C ILE A 16 -32.48 -35.70 34.56
N VAL A 17 -31.43 -36.30 35.15
CA VAL A 17 -30.77 -35.77 36.37
C VAL A 17 -29.26 -35.50 36.19
N ALA A 18 -28.74 -35.49 34.95
CA ALA A 18 -27.31 -35.22 34.69
C ALA A 18 -27.08 -34.23 33.53
N ILE A 19 -27.96 -33.24 33.40
CA ILE A 19 -27.61 -31.99 32.72
C ILE A 19 -27.84 -30.89 33.76
N PRO A 20 -26.86 -30.58 34.63
CA PRO A 20 -26.80 -29.23 35.13
C PRO A 20 -26.66 -28.36 33.88
N PHE A 21 -27.74 -27.63 33.61
CA PHE A 21 -27.77 -26.51 32.69
C PHE A 21 -26.39 -25.85 32.71
N SER A 22 -25.69 -25.96 31.60
CA SER A 22 -24.73 -24.99 31.15
C SER A 22 -25.50 -23.67 31.03
N LEU A 23 -25.74 -23.04 32.18
CA LEU A 23 -25.60 -21.62 32.33
C LEU A 23 -24.14 -21.34 32.00
N ILE A 24 -23.83 -21.35 30.70
CA ILE A 24 -23.05 -20.27 30.14
C ILE A 24 -23.89 -19.06 30.50
N ALA A 25 -23.65 -18.54 31.71
CA ALA A 25 -23.72 -17.12 31.90
C ALA A 25 -22.98 -16.58 30.69
N CYS A 26 -23.65 -15.76 29.89
CA CYS A 26 -22.94 -14.85 29.02
C CYS A 26 -21.91 -14.17 29.93
N ASN A 27 -20.67 -14.67 29.91
CA ASN A 27 -19.55 -13.78 29.97
C ASN A 27 -19.87 -12.84 28.82
N LYS A 28 -20.37 -11.66 29.16
CA LYS A 28 -19.93 -10.47 28.46
C LYS A 28 -18.43 -10.72 28.29
N ASP A 29 -17.96 -10.84 27.05
CA ASP A 29 -16.54 -10.79 26.78
C ASP A 29 -15.97 -9.73 27.73
N GLU A 30 -15.13 -10.18 28.66
CA GLU A 30 -14.35 -9.24 29.43
C GLU A 30 -13.54 -8.52 28.36
N GLY A 31 -14.00 -7.32 28.00
CA GLY A 31 -13.40 -6.54 26.94
C GLY A 31 -11.90 -6.53 27.18
N VAL A 32 -11.13 -6.80 26.12
CA VAL A 32 -9.66 -6.76 26.18
C VAL A 32 -9.30 -5.47 26.90
N ASN A 33 -8.66 -5.60 28.06
CA ASN A 33 -8.18 -4.43 28.78
C ASN A 33 -7.26 -3.67 27.81
N ASP A 34 -7.54 -2.37 27.59
CA ASP A 34 -6.81 -1.54 26.63
C ASP A 34 -5.29 -1.64 26.83
N ASP A 35 -4.86 -1.73 28.09
CA ASP A 35 -3.47 -1.83 28.50
C ASP A 35 -2.80 -3.17 28.12
N ASP A 36 -3.57 -4.23 27.91
CA ASP A 36 -3.10 -5.55 27.48
C ASP A 36 -2.94 -5.64 25.95
N TYR A 37 -3.36 -4.63 25.19
CA TYR A 37 -3.10 -4.57 23.75
C TYR A 37 -1.59 -4.62 23.48
N THR A 38 -1.18 -5.46 22.54
CA THR A 38 0.23 -5.63 22.17
C THR A 38 0.53 -5.13 20.76
N LEU A 39 1.65 -4.43 20.64
CA LEU A 39 2.34 -4.14 19.40
C LEU A 39 3.52 -5.10 19.27
N VAL A 40 3.54 -5.91 18.21
CA VAL A 40 4.65 -6.84 17.93
C VAL A 40 5.71 -6.14 17.09
N LEU A 41 6.96 -6.20 17.54
CA LEU A 41 8.14 -5.74 16.82
C LEU A 41 8.95 -6.96 16.38
N SER A 42 9.15 -7.16 15.09
CA SER A 42 9.84 -8.35 14.54
C SER A 42 10.91 -7.96 13.52
N GLY A 43 11.86 -8.86 13.23
CA GLY A 43 12.96 -8.58 12.29
C GLY A 43 13.98 -7.58 12.86
N LEU A 44 14.04 -7.48 14.19
CA LEU A 44 14.98 -6.62 14.89
C LEU A 44 16.40 -7.19 14.79
N VAL A 45 17.40 -6.31 14.80
CA VAL A 45 18.81 -6.68 14.88
C VAL A 45 19.49 -5.95 16.03
N ASP A 46 20.51 -6.57 16.64
CA ASP A 46 21.35 -5.92 17.64
C ASP A 46 22.33 -4.92 16.99
N LYS A 47 23.12 -4.22 17.81
CA LYS A 47 24.14 -3.25 17.34
C LYS A 47 25.25 -3.85 16.47
N ASN A 48 25.38 -5.17 16.43
CA ASN A 48 26.34 -5.90 15.62
C ASN A 48 25.69 -6.50 14.36
N GLY A 49 24.39 -6.31 14.15
CA GLY A 49 23.63 -6.84 13.03
C GLY A 49 23.14 -8.29 13.22
N ASN A 50 23.17 -8.83 14.43
CA ASN A 50 22.61 -10.16 14.70
C ASN A 50 21.10 -10.08 14.87
N GLU A 51 20.34 -11.00 14.27
CA GLU A 51 18.89 -11.10 14.44
C GLU A 51 18.50 -11.31 15.91
N LEU A 52 17.43 -10.64 16.32
CA LEU A 52 16.81 -10.74 17.64
C LEU A 52 15.44 -11.44 17.53
N GLU A 53 14.98 -12.01 18.65
CA GLU A 53 13.62 -12.55 18.73
C GLU A 53 12.56 -11.43 18.66
N ASP A 54 11.36 -11.79 18.23
CA ASP A 54 10.21 -10.89 18.20
C ASP A 54 9.86 -10.40 19.63
N ILE A 55 9.56 -9.11 19.75
CA ILE A 55 9.23 -8.47 21.03
C ILE A 55 7.79 -8.00 21.00
N SER A 56 7.02 -8.33 22.04
CA SER A 56 5.68 -7.78 22.26
C SER A 56 5.74 -6.62 23.24
N VAL A 57 5.40 -5.42 22.78
CA VAL A 57 5.30 -4.22 23.61
C VAL A 57 3.83 -3.99 23.97
N THR A 58 3.50 -3.95 25.25
CA THR A 58 2.13 -3.66 25.69
C THR A 58 1.82 -2.18 25.66
N LYS A 59 0.55 -1.83 25.50
CA LYS A 59 0.11 -0.43 25.57
C LYS A 59 0.38 0.18 26.95
N ALA A 60 0.31 -0.59 28.03
CA ALA A 60 0.73 -0.15 29.36
C ALA A 60 2.19 0.33 29.38
N GLN A 61 3.10 -0.39 28.74
CA GLN A 61 4.52 0.01 28.64
C GLN A 61 4.68 1.31 27.84
N LEU A 62 3.90 1.49 26.76
CA LEU A 62 3.90 2.74 26.00
C LEU A 62 3.37 3.93 26.82
N ARG A 63 2.31 3.73 27.61
CA ARG A 63 1.79 4.75 28.54
C ARG A 63 2.83 5.12 29.60
N GLN A 64 3.51 4.14 30.18
CA GLN A 64 4.57 4.38 31.14
C GLN A 64 5.75 5.15 30.50
N LEU A 65 6.13 4.79 29.28
CA LEU A 65 7.17 5.52 28.55
C LEU A 65 6.74 6.95 28.26
N PHE A 66 5.47 7.18 27.89
CA PHE A 66 4.90 8.51 27.65
C PHE A 66 5.02 9.46 28.85
N GLU A 67 4.92 8.96 30.09
CA GLU A 67 5.12 9.78 31.30
C GLU A 67 6.53 10.39 31.38
N THR A 68 7.52 9.74 30.78
CA THR A 68 8.93 10.17 30.84
C THR A 68 9.44 10.77 29.53
N LYS A 69 8.85 10.38 28.40
CA LYS A 69 9.22 10.82 27.05
C LYS A 69 7.98 11.18 26.22
N PRO A 70 7.20 12.19 26.64
CA PRO A 70 5.98 12.56 25.94
C PRO A 70 6.27 13.23 24.61
N VAL A 71 5.56 12.81 23.55
CA VAL A 71 5.42 13.55 22.30
C VAL A 71 3.99 14.11 22.25
N VAL A 72 3.86 15.43 22.18
CA VAL A 72 2.57 16.14 22.23
C VAL A 72 2.54 17.22 21.17
N HIS A 73 1.66 17.04 20.18
CA HIS A 73 1.31 18.02 19.16
C HIS A 73 -0.13 18.49 19.40
N GLY A 74 -0.28 19.75 19.78
CA GLY A 74 -1.57 20.36 20.13
C GLY A 74 -2.08 21.30 19.05
N SER A 75 -3.13 22.06 19.33
CA SER A 75 -3.71 23.00 18.36
C SER A 75 -2.76 24.13 17.94
N ASP A 76 -1.80 24.49 18.80
CA ASP A 76 -0.78 25.51 18.49
C ASP A 76 0.41 24.95 17.70
N ASP A 77 0.58 23.63 17.66
CA ASP A 77 1.63 22.91 16.93
C ASP A 77 1.09 21.54 16.44
N PRO A 78 0.16 21.53 15.47
CA PRO A 78 -0.44 20.30 14.97
C PRO A 78 0.48 19.62 13.94
N VAL A 79 0.19 18.35 13.65
CA VAL A 79 0.85 17.62 12.56
C VAL A 79 -0.05 17.55 11.33
N TYR A 80 0.56 17.42 10.16
CA TYR A 80 -0.14 17.40 8.87
C TYR A 80 0.28 16.18 8.06
N ALA A 81 -0.68 15.58 7.34
CA ALA A 81 -0.36 14.64 6.27
C ALA A 81 -0.12 15.41 4.97
N SER A 82 0.96 15.13 4.25
CA SER A 82 1.42 15.98 3.14
C SER A 82 0.49 16.00 1.91
N ASP A 83 -0.39 15.01 1.80
CA ASP A 83 -1.30 14.76 0.66
C ASP A 83 -2.79 14.96 1.00
N LYS A 84 -3.11 15.58 2.15
CA LYS A 84 -4.50 15.78 2.59
C LYS A 84 -4.81 17.24 2.87
N THR A 85 -5.83 17.75 2.18
CA THR A 85 -6.39 19.08 2.39
C THR A 85 -7.91 19.04 2.50
N ASP A 86 -8.48 20.09 3.10
CA ASP A 86 -9.91 20.35 3.05
C ASP A 86 -10.35 20.77 1.62
N ASP A 87 -11.65 21.01 1.45
CA ASP A 87 -12.26 21.38 0.17
C ASP A 87 -11.73 22.72 -0.39
N ASP A 88 -11.17 23.56 0.47
CA ASP A 88 -10.57 24.86 0.12
C ASP A 88 -9.06 24.75 -0.15
N GLY A 89 -8.47 23.56 -0.02
CA GLY A 89 -7.05 23.30 -0.25
C GLY A 89 -6.14 23.63 0.94
N ASN A 90 -6.68 23.84 2.14
CA ASN A 90 -5.87 24.05 3.34
C ASN A 90 -5.42 22.70 3.94
N PRO A 91 -4.19 22.60 4.48
CA PRO A 91 -3.74 21.42 5.21
C PRO A 91 -4.67 21.07 6.37
N ILE A 92 -5.02 19.80 6.49
CA ILE A 92 -5.85 19.32 7.61
C ILE A 92 -4.95 19.11 8.83
N ALA A 93 -5.13 19.95 9.85
CA ALA A 93 -4.39 19.87 11.11
C ALA A 93 -4.87 18.70 11.98
N HIS A 94 -3.93 17.97 12.57
CA HIS A 94 -4.20 16.90 13.52
C HIS A 94 -3.46 17.10 14.85
N THR A 95 -4.13 16.78 15.96
CA THR A 95 -3.50 16.74 17.29
C THR A 95 -3.12 15.31 17.65
N VAL A 96 -1.96 15.12 18.26
CA VAL A 96 -1.41 13.78 18.53
C VAL A 96 -0.71 13.75 19.88
N LYS A 97 -0.93 12.69 20.66
CA LYS A 97 -0.11 12.36 21.83
C LYS A 97 0.38 10.93 21.77
N GLY A 98 1.64 10.70 22.08
CA GLY A 98 2.24 9.36 22.04
C GLY A 98 3.74 9.40 22.31
N VAL A 99 4.45 8.36 21.85
CA VAL A 99 5.91 8.24 21.99
C VAL A 99 6.55 8.04 20.63
N TYR A 100 7.82 8.42 20.47
CA TYR A 100 8.56 8.08 19.25
C TYR A 100 8.93 6.59 19.21
N LEU A 101 8.88 5.98 18.03
CA LEU A 101 9.32 4.59 17.85
C LEU A 101 10.79 4.39 18.27
N GLU A 102 11.66 5.37 17.99
CA GLU A 102 13.07 5.34 18.41
C GLU A 102 13.23 5.21 19.94
N ASP A 103 12.36 5.88 20.70
CA ASP A 103 12.39 5.80 22.16
C ASP A 103 11.90 4.45 22.68
N VAL A 104 10.95 3.82 21.97
CA VAL A 104 10.50 2.45 22.25
C VAL A 104 11.62 1.46 21.99
N LEU A 105 12.28 1.54 20.82
CA LEU A 105 13.43 0.69 20.50
C LEU A 105 14.53 0.84 21.57
N ALA A 106 14.88 2.07 21.94
CA ALA A 106 15.96 2.33 22.89
C ALA A 106 15.63 1.95 24.35
N ALA A 107 14.35 2.02 24.76
CA ALA A 107 13.97 1.80 26.16
C ALA A 107 13.44 0.39 26.44
N LEU A 108 12.84 -0.26 25.44
CA LEU A 108 12.08 -1.50 25.62
C LEU A 108 12.65 -2.69 24.83
N THR A 109 13.77 -2.50 24.10
CA THR A 109 14.40 -3.56 23.30
C THR A 109 15.93 -3.47 23.37
N ASP A 110 16.61 -4.54 22.94
CA ASP A 110 18.06 -4.57 22.72
C ASP A 110 18.45 -4.23 21.26
N SER A 111 17.49 -3.76 20.47
CA SER A 111 17.67 -3.42 19.06
C SER A 111 18.73 -2.34 18.84
N ALA A 112 19.37 -2.38 17.67
CA ALA A 112 20.01 -1.21 17.09
C ALA A 112 19.00 -0.06 16.90
N GLY A 113 19.54 1.15 16.71
CA GLY A 113 18.73 2.34 16.44
C GLY A 113 17.99 2.24 15.09
N ILE A 114 17.06 3.17 14.85
CA ILE A 114 16.22 3.16 13.66
C ILE A 114 17.04 3.26 12.35
N GLU A 115 18.23 3.86 12.43
CA GLU A 115 19.19 4.01 11.33
C GLU A 115 19.80 2.70 10.83
N ALA A 116 19.65 1.60 11.57
CA ALA A 116 20.09 0.27 11.13
C ALA A 116 19.14 -0.35 10.09
N TYR A 117 17.93 0.19 9.94
CA TYR A 117 16.87 -0.37 9.12
C TYR A 117 16.66 0.44 7.85
N GLY A 118 16.52 -0.26 6.72
CA GLY A 118 16.21 0.35 5.43
C GLY A 118 14.71 0.42 5.14
N THR A 119 13.94 -0.52 5.73
CA THR A 119 12.48 -0.56 5.59
C THR A 119 11.77 -1.06 6.85
N MET A 120 10.50 -0.70 6.96
CA MET A 120 9.55 -1.24 7.92
C MET A 120 8.25 -1.64 7.22
N THR A 121 7.67 -2.78 7.57
CA THR A 121 6.29 -3.10 7.19
C THR A 121 5.37 -2.84 8.36
N LEU A 122 4.35 -2.02 8.14
CA LEU A 122 3.34 -1.71 9.14
C LEU A 122 2.09 -2.52 8.83
N ASN A 123 1.67 -3.33 9.79
CA ASN A 123 0.49 -4.17 9.70
C ASN A 123 -0.57 -3.68 10.69
N ALA A 124 -1.82 -3.68 10.26
CA ALA A 124 -2.97 -3.33 11.07
C ALA A 124 -3.86 -4.55 11.35
N THR A 125 -4.68 -4.48 12.41
CA THR A 125 -5.62 -5.56 12.74
C THR A 125 -6.76 -5.73 11.73
N ASP A 126 -7.01 -4.73 10.88
CA ASP A 126 -8.03 -4.79 9.82
C ASP A 126 -7.48 -5.23 8.45
N GLY A 127 -6.26 -5.78 8.43
CA GLY A 127 -5.61 -6.28 7.22
C GLY A 127 -4.89 -5.21 6.40
N TYR A 128 -4.89 -3.93 6.83
CA TYR A 128 -4.05 -2.92 6.20
C TYR A 128 -2.57 -3.26 6.35
N VAL A 129 -1.85 -3.30 5.23
CA VAL A 129 -0.41 -3.54 5.20
C VAL A 129 0.25 -2.52 4.27
N THR A 130 1.32 -1.88 4.73
CA THR A 130 2.13 -0.98 3.92
C THR A 130 3.62 -1.13 4.22
N VAL A 131 4.47 -0.96 3.21
CA VAL A 131 5.93 -0.94 3.36
C VAL A 131 6.42 0.50 3.33
N ILE A 132 7.09 0.90 4.40
CA ILE A 132 7.65 2.22 4.61
C ILE A 132 9.17 2.15 4.43
N THR A 133 9.74 3.04 3.65
CA THR A 133 11.19 3.14 3.41
C THR A 133 11.85 4.14 4.34
N GLU A 134 13.17 4.07 4.47
CA GLU A 134 13.96 5.04 5.26
C GLU A 134 13.69 6.51 4.86
N GLU A 135 13.32 6.77 3.61
CA GLU A 135 12.97 8.12 3.14
C GLU A 135 11.75 8.72 3.84
N ILE A 136 10.89 7.87 4.43
CA ILE A 136 9.68 8.27 5.16
C ILE A 136 9.93 8.34 6.67
N PHE A 137 10.71 7.40 7.24
CA PHE A 137 10.85 7.27 8.71
C PHE A 137 12.19 7.76 9.28
N ASN A 138 13.23 7.91 8.45
CA ASN A 138 14.55 8.32 8.93
C ASN A 138 14.67 9.85 8.91
N SER A 139 14.53 10.44 10.10
CA SER A 139 14.60 11.90 10.30
C SER A 139 15.98 12.52 10.06
N SER A 140 17.05 11.72 9.96
CA SER A 140 18.37 12.23 9.54
C SER A 140 18.44 12.51 8.03
N GLY A 141 17.48 11.98 7.26
CA GLY A 141 17.31 12.21 5.83
C GLY A 141 16.14 13.14 5.53
N ARG A 142 15.18 12.66 4.73
CA ARG A 142 13.95 13.39 4.34
C ARG A 142 12.71 12.91 5.11
N GLY A 143 12.85 11.88 5.93
CA GLY A 143 11.75 11.27 6.68
C GLY A 143 11.40 12.04 7.95
N SER A 144 10.39 11.53 8.65
CA SER A 144 9.95 12.03 9.96
C SER A 144 10.05 10.94 11.01
N LYS A 145 10.26 11.32 12.27
CA LYS A 145 10.19 10.36 13.36
C LYS A 145 8.77 9.83 13.49
N MET A 146 8.63 8.51 13.43
CA MET A 146 7.35 7.85 13.66
C MET A 146 6.87 8.07 15.09
N ILE A 147 5.64 8.55 15.25
CA ILE A 147 4.93 8.61 16.52
C ILE A 147 4.01 7.39 16.62
N LEU A 148 4.14 6.63 17.70
CA LEU A 148 3.16 5.65 18.14
C LEU A 148 2.13 6.39 18.99
N ALA A 149 1.05 6.82 18.35
CA ALA A 149 0.00 7.62 18.96
C ALA A 149 -0.87 6.78 19.91
N LEU A 150 -1.18 7.38 21.05
CA LEU A 150 -2.11 6.91 22.08
C LEU A 150 -3.35 7.83 22.17
N GLU A 151 -3.27 9.04 21.62
CA GLU A 151 -4.38 9.98 21.42
C GLU A 151 -4.26 10.59 20.02
N TYR A 152 -5.38 10.74 19.32
CA TYR A 152 -5.46 11.36 17.98
C TYR A 152 -6.71 12.22 17.89
N ASP A 153 -6.57 13.50 17.53
CA ASP A 153 -7.67 14.47 17.44
C ASP A 153 -8.53 14.55 18.71
N GLY A 154 -7.87 14.56 19.87
CA GLY A 154 -8.50 14.60 21.19
C GLY A 154 -9.17 13.28 21.62
N VAL A 155 -9.13 12.23 20.80
CA VAL A 155 -9.66 10.91 21.13
C VAL A 155 -8.56 10.03 21.70
N THR A 156 -8.72 9.59 22.94
CA THR A 156 -7.89 8.53 23.53
C THR A 156 -8.14 7.23 22.78
N LEU A 157 -7.11 6.72 22.14
CA LEU A 157 -7.16 5.51 21.34
C LEU A 157 -7.41 4.30 22.24
N ASN A 158 -8.16 3.31 21.75
CA ASN A 158 -8.43 2.00 22.37
C ASN A 158 -8.83 0.98 21.27
N PRO A 159 -8.89 -0.34 21.54
CA PRO A 159 -9.17 -1.35 20.50
C PRO A 159 -10.48 -1.13 19.74
N ASP A 160 -11.48 -0.51 20.38
CA ASP A 160 -12.82 -0.28 19.81
C ASP A 160 -12.91 1.03 19.00
N GLU A 161 -11.92 1.93 19.12
CA GLU A 161 -11.89 3.17 18.34
C GLU A 161 -11.62 2.91 16.86
N LYS A 162 -12.11 3.82 16.00
CA LYS A 162 -11.87 3.77 14.55
C LYS A 162 -10.38 3.72 14.18
N SER A 163 -9.54 4.39 14.96
CA SER A 163 -8.09 4.42 14.78
C SER A 163 -7.37 3.26 15.48
N GLY A 164 -8.08 2.40 16.22
CA GLY A 164 -7.55 1.31 17.02
C GLY A 164 -6.78 1.77 18.26
N ALA A 165 -6.20 0.80 18.98
CA ALA A 165 -5.51 1.06 20.25
C ALA A 165 -4.22 1.86 20.10
N ILE A 166 -3.53 1.69 18.96
CA ILE A 166 -2.29 2.37 18.60
C ILE A 166 -2.38 2.77 17.13
N ARG A 167 -1.89 3.97 16.80
CA ARG A 167 -1.79 4.48 15.43
C ARG A 167 -0.36 4.93 15.11
N ALA A 168 0.13 4.56 13.93
CA ALA A 168 1.33 5.13 13.35
C ALA A 168 1.03 6.53 12.79
N VAL A 169 1.87 7.50 13.11
CA VAL A 169 1.82 8.86 12.54
C VAL A 169 3.23 9.25 12.10
N PHE A 170 3.34 9.77 10.88
CA PHE A 170 4.58 10.27 10.29
C PHE A 170 4.38 11.74 9.88
N PRO A 171 4.64 12.71 10.78
CA PRO A 171 4.42 14.12 10.49
C PRO A 171 5.02 14.54 9.13
N ASP A 172 4.26 15.31 8.35
CA ASP A 172 4.65 15.81 7.03
C ASP A 172 4.92 14.73 5.97
N GLN A 173 4.49 13.48 6.22
CA GLN A 173 4.49 12.40 5.23
C GLN A 173 3.07 12.10 4.76
N ILE A 174 2.96 11.35 3.66
CA ILE A 174 1.67 10.99 3.06
C ILE A 174 0.78 10.20 4.05
N ALA A 175 -0.52 10.45 4.03
CA ALA A 175 -1.49 9.87 4.96
C ALA A 175 -1.56 8.34 4.90
N ASN A 176 -1.25 7.74 3.75
CA ASN A 176 -1.21 6.29 3.60
C ASN A 176 -0.08 5.64 4.42
N ALA A 177 0.95 6.40 4.85
CA ALA A 177 1.91 5.90 5.82
C ALA A 177 1.37 5.89 7.26
N TRP A 178 0.25 6.59 7.55
CA TRP A 178 -0.28 6.80 8.89
C TRP A 178 -1.26 5.70 9.30
N VAL A 179 -0.73 4.51 9.55
CA VAL A 179 -1.46 3.26 9.79
C VAL A 179 -2.28 3.28 11.08
N LYS A 180 -3.60 3.14 10.95
CA LYS A 180 -4.55 2.91 12.06
C LYS A 180 -4.49 1.46 12.51
N LYS A 181 -4.95 1.19 13.74
CA LYS A 181 -5.06 -0.15 14.33
C LYS A 181 -3.76 -0.95 14.22
N LEU A 182 -2.63 -0.28 14.39
CA LEU A 182 -1.30 -0.84 14.19
C LEU A 182 -1.05 -1.94 15.23
N ASN A 183 -0.80 -3.17 14.76
CA ASN A 183 -0.55 -4.33 15.62
C ASN A 183 0.84 -4.94 15.46
N LYS A 184 1.51 -4.72 14.32
CA LYS A 184 2.85 -5.27 14.08
C LYS A 184 3.69 -4.34 13.21
N ILE A 185 4.96 -4.17 13.60
CA ILE A 185 6.01 -3.55 12.80
C ILE A 185 7.07 -4.61 12.50
N GLU A 186 7.31 -4.84 11.21
CA GLU A 186 8.34 -5.76 10.74
C GLU A 186 9.50 -4.97 10.16
N PHE A 187 10.64 -5.01 10.83
CA PHE A 187 11.85 -4.31 10.40
C PHE A 187 12.63 -5.14 9.38
N SER A 188 13.33 -4.44 8.49
CA SER A 188 14.32 -5.04 7.59
C SER A 188 15.48 -4.10 7.36
N THR A 189 16.69 -4.64 7.37
CA THR A 189 17.93 -3.93 7.02
C THR A 189 18.05 -3.71 5.51
N GLU A 190 17.18 -4.32 4.71
CA GLU A 190 17.11 -4.13 3.27
C GLU A 190 16.69 -2.70 2.91
N LEU A 191 17.51 -2.03 2.11
CA LEU A 191 17.17 -0.78 1.44
C LEU A 191 16.39 -1.08 0.16
N LEU A 192 15.17 -0.56 0.06
CA LEU A 192 14.42 -0.61 -1.18
C LEU A 192 14.76 0.57 -2.06
N LYS A 193 15.04 0.27 -3.32
CA LYS A 193 15.27 1.24 -4.39
C LYS A 193 14.35 0.87 -5.54
N ALA A 194 13.94 1.88 -6.32
CA ALA A 194 13.16 1.66 -7.52
C ALA A 194 13.78 0.51 -8.36
N PRO A 195 12.98 -0.49 -8.78
CA PRO A 195 13.52 -1.65 -9.48
C PRO A 195 14.21 -1.25 -10.79
N ALA A 196 15.28 -1.94 -11.17
CA ALA A 196 15.99 -1.69 -12.42
C ALA A 196 15.29 -2.41 -13.57
N ILE A 197 14.32 -1.75 -14.19
CA ILE A 197 13.45 -2.36 -15.18
C ILE A 197 14.21 -2.64 -16.48
N THR A 198 14.00 -3.82 -17.05
CA THR A 198 14.49 -4.19 -18.40
C THR A 198 13.36 -4.30 -19.41
N LYS A 199 12.10 -4.36 -18.96
CA LYS A 199 10.92 -4.40 -19.82
C LYS A 199 9.77 -3.64 -19.20
N PHE A 200 9.10 -2.80 -19.99
CA PHE A 200 7.77 -2.34 -19.63
C PHE A 200 6.72 -2.69 -20.69
N THR A 201 5.50 -2.92 -20.23
CA THR A 201 4.31 -3.11 -21.04
C THR A 201 3.39 -1.90 -20.88
N ALA A 202 2.92 -1.34 -22.00
CA ALA A 202 1.93 -0.27 -22.00
C ALA A 202 0.57 -0.83 -21.56
N LEU A 203 -0.02 -0.23 -20.54
CA LEU A 203 -1.34 -0.60 -20.03
C LEU A 203 -2.40 -0.58 -21.14
N GLU A 204 -2.32 0.41 -22.03
CA GLU A 204 -3.23 0.59 -23.16
C GLU A 204 -3.14 -0.52 -24.22
N SER A 205 -2.10 -1.35 -24.18
CA SER A 205 -1.93 -2.51 -25.08
C SER A 205 -2.46 -3.82 -24.50
N LEU A 206 -2.79 -3.85 -23.21
CA LEU A 206 -3.34 -5.04 -22.57
C LEU A 206 -4.76 -5.31 -23.10
N THR A 207 -5.10 -6.59 -23.25
CA THR A 207 -6.41 -7.04 -23.74
C THR A 207 -7.08 -7.97 -22.73
N GLY A 208 -8.41 -7.97 -22.69
CA GLY A 208 -9.17 -8.88 -21.83
C GLY A 208 -9.22 -8.43 -20.38
N ASP A 209 -9.77 -7.24 -20.12
CA ASP A 209 -10.08 -6.84 -18.76
C ASP A 209 -11.13 -7.79 -18.14
N GLU A 210 -10.91 -8.14 -16.89
CA GLU A 210 -11.82 -8.95 -16.09
C GLU A 210 -12.62 -8.04 -15.15
N SER A 211 -13.70 -8.59 -14.60
CA SER A 211 -14.54 -7.88 -13.63
C SER A 211 -14.54 -8.56 -12.27
N TYR A 212 -14.53 -7.78 -11.19
CA TYR A 212 -14.85 -8.27 -9.85
C TYR A 212 -15.82 -7.33 -9.12
N VAL A 213 -16.47 -7.83 -8.08
CA VAL A 213 -17.36 -7.02 -7.23
C VAL A 213 -16.60 -6.62 -5.97
N GLY A 214 -16.27 -5.35 -5.86
CA GLY A 214 -15.67 -4.74 -4.68
C GLY A 214 -16.73 -4.07 -3.80
N LYS A 215 -16.32 -3.62 -2.63
CA LYS A 215 -17.20 -2.90 -1.68
C LYS A 215 -16.61 -1.53 -1.37
N VAL A 216 -17.46 -0.51 -1.39
CA VAL A 216 -17.08 0.86 -1.06
C VAL A 216 -18.01 1.45 -0.01
N GLN A 217 -17.46 2.30 0.83
CA GLN A 217 -18.23 3.04 1.84
C GLN A 217 -18.73 4.35 1.23
N LEU A 218 -20.04 4.50 1.09
CA LEU A 218 -20.70 5.70 0.57
C LEU A 218 -21.72 6.19 1.60
N GLY A 219 -21.51 7.39 2.15
CA GLY A 219 -22.44 7.97 3.13
C GLY A 219 -22.56 7.17 4.43
N GLY A 220 -21.59 6.32 4.76
CA GLY A 220 -21.64 5.42 5.93
C GLY A 220 -22.31 4.08 5.68
N GLU A 221 -22.74 3.80 4.45
CA GLU A 221 -23.26 2.49 4.03
C GLU A 221 -22.25 1.78 3.12
N GLU A 222 -22.14 0.45 3.31
CA GLU A 222 -21.34 -0.40 2.45
C GLU A 222 -22.13 -0.74 1.18
N VAL A 223 -21.64 -0.30 0.03
CA VAL A 223 -22.26 -0.51 -1.28
C VAL A 223 -21.34 -1.36 -2.14
N SER A 224 -21.88 -2.44 -2.72
CA SER A 224 -21.16 -3.23 -3.71
C SER A 224 -21.07 -2.51 -5.05
N ARG A 225 -19.89 -2.53 -5.67
CA ARG A 225 -19.62 -1.95 -6.99
C ARG A 225 -18.90 -2.99 -7.87
N THR A 226 -19.26 -3.04 -9.14
CA THR A 226 -18.53 -3.87 -10.11
C THR A 226 -17.38 -3.04 -10.67
N TYR A 227 -16.17 -3.60 -10.60
CA TYR A 227 -14.95 -3.02 -11.11
C TYR A 227 -14.43 -3.84 -12.28
N TYR A 228 -13.85 -3.18 -13.28
CA TYR A 228 -13.17 -3.78 -14.41
C TYR A 228 -11.70 -3.39 -14.43
N GLY A 229 -10.82 -4.36 -14.67
CA GLY A 229 -9.38 -4.18 -14.68
C GLY A 229 -8.63 -5.48 -14.88
N TYR A 230 -7.36 -5.50 -14.46
CA TYR A 230 -6.51 -6.68 -14.57
C TYR A 230 -6.13 -7.20 -13.19
N PRO A 231 -6.38 -8.47 -12.86
CA PRO A 231 -5.83 -9.07 -11.65
C PRO A 231 -4.31 -9.10 -11.74
N ILE A 232 -3.61 -8.66 -10.70
CA ILE A 232 -2.14 -8.66 -10.68
C ILE A 232 -1.60 -10.09 -10.80
N ALA A 233 -2.24 -11.08 -10.16
CA ALA A 233 -1.92 -12.49 -10.35
C ALA A 233 -1.97 -12.92 -11.83
N GLY A 234 -3.01 -12.52 -12.58
CA GLY A 234 -3.12 -12.83 -14.02
C GLY A 234 -2.04 -12.14 -14.86
N LEU A 235 -1.60 -10.95 -14.46
CA LEU A 235 -0.48 -10.24 -15.10
C LEU A 235 0.87 -10.93 -14.83
N ILE A 236 1.03 -11.56 -13.66
CA ILE A 236 2.18 -12.39 -13.33
C ILE A 236 2.14 -13.70 -14.14
N GLU A 237 0.99 -14.38 -14.17
CA GLU A 237 0.80 -15.64 -14.90
C GLU A 237 1.03 -15.50 -16.41
N SER A 238 0.63 -14.37 -16.99
CA SER A 238 0.86 -14.06 -18.41
C SER A 238 2.29 -13.58 -18.73
N GLY A 239 3.13 -13.37 -17.71
CA GLY A 239 4.51 -12.89 -17.87
C GLY A 239 4.62 -11.40 -18.19
N VAL A 240 3.54 -10.62 -18.02
CA VAL A 240 3.57 -9.16 -18.11
C VAL A 240 4.38 -8.59 -16.94
N LEU A 241 4.15 -9.10 -15.73
CA LEU A 241 4.99 -8.86 -14.55
C LEU A 241 5.83 -10.11 -14.26
N ASP A 242 7.08 -9.92 -13.87
CA ASP A 242 7.98 -10.99 -13.42
C ASP A 242 8.15 -10.84 -11.91
N ALA A 243 7.44 -11.65 -11.14
CA ALA A 243 7.36 -11.51 -9.69
C ALA A 243 7.54 -12.87 -9.00
N LYS A 244 8.25 -12.85 -7.87
CA LYS A 244 8.36 -13.96 -6.92
C LYS A 244 7.79 -13.54 -5.57
N GLU A 245 7.51 -14.52 -4.71
CA GLU A 245 6.96 -14.30 -3.37
C GLU A 245 7.83 -13.39 -2.49
N THR A 246 9.14 -13.33 -2.76
CA THR A 246 10.09 -12.45 -2.07
C THR A 246 10.12 -11.02 -2.60
N ASP A 247 9.57 -10.77 -3.78
CA ASP A 247 9.69 -9.48 -4.45
C ASP A 247 8.63 -8.50 -3.92
N LYS A 248 9.02 -7.24 -3.79
CA LYS A 248 8.12 -6.15 -3.44
C LYS A 248 7.74 -5.38 -4.70
N MET A 249 6.49 -4.97 -4.80
CA MET A 249 6.03 -4.14 -5.90
C MET A 249 6.23 -2.67 -5.55
N HIS A 250 6.85 -1.95 -6.48
CA HIS A 250 6.96 -0.50 -6.47
C HIS A 250 5.84 0.08 -7.33
N CYS A 251 5.05 0.97 -6.74
CA CYS A 251 4.00 1.70 -7.44
C CYS A 251 4.40 3.18 -7.49
N VAL A 252 4.35 3.76 -8.68
CA VAL A 252 4.46 5.21 -8.88
C VAL A 252 3.08 5.72 -9.25
N ALA A 253 2.61 6.71 -8.51
CA ALA A 253 1.30 7.31 -8.68
C ALA A 253 1.39 8.82 -8.53
N TRP A 254 0.31 9.49 -8.88
CA TRP A 254 0.24 10.95 -8.88
C TRP A 254 -0.96 11.43 -8.09
N ASP A 255 -0.71 12.24 -7.08
CA ASP A 255 -1.77 12.93 -6.35
C ASP A 255 -1.64 14.43 -6.56
N TYR A 256 -2.70 15.18 -6.30
CA TYR A 256 -2.67 16.62 -6.42
C TYR A 256 -2.19 17.24 -5.10
N ASN A 257 -1.00 17.88 -5.12
CA ASN A 257 -0.52 18.72 -4.03
C ASN A 257 -1.09 20.14 -4.19
N SER A 258 -2.04 20.47 -3.32
CA SER A 258 -2.73 21.75 -3.29
C SER A 258 -1.87 22.90 -2.77
N ALA A 259 -0.93 22.68 -1.84
CA ALA A 259 -0.03 23.73 -1.33
C ALA A 259 0.84 24.33 -2.45
N ALA A 260 1.21 23.51 -3.42
CA ALA A 260 1.94 23.93 -4.61
C ALA A 260 1.05 24.06 -5.86
N ASN A 261 -0.27 23.86 -5.73
CA ASN A 261 -1.25 23.79 -6.82
C ASN A 261 -0.72 23.00 -8.03
N LYS A 262 -0.15 21.83 -7.76
CA LYS A 262 0.47 20.98 -8.76
C LYS A 262 0.23 19.53 -8.39
N PHE A 263 0.10 18.71 -9.39
CA PHE A 263 0.23 17.27 -9.21
C PHE A 263 1.64 16.96 -8.64
N GLU A 264 1.75 16.05 -7.69
CA GLU A 264 2.99 15.53 -7.13
C GLU A 264 3.04 14.00 -7.23
N GLU A 265 4.23 13.52 -7.52
CA GLU A 265 4.53 12.11 -7.54
C GLU A 265 4.60 11.58 -6.11
N TYR A 266 4.00 10.42 -5.88
CA TYR A 266 4.33 9.62 -4.72
C TYR A 266 4.61 8.19 -5.15
N SER A 267 5.50 7.54 -4.42
CA SER A 267 5.84 6.14 -4.57
C SER A 267 5.34 5.35 -3.37
N ALA A 268 4.81 4.15 -3.62
CA ALA A 268 4.41 3.22 -2.59
C ALA A 268 5.05 1.86 -2.84
N TRP A 269 5.34 1.15 -1.75
CA TRP A 269 5.86 -0.22 -1.77
C TRP A 269 4.86 -1.16 -1.13
N THR A 270 4.65 -2.33 -1.74
CA THR A 270 3.73 -3.34 -1.22
C THR A 270 4.30 -4.76 -1.36
N LYS A 271 3.93 -5.64 -0.42
CA LYS A 271 4.42 -7.03 -0.32
C LYS A 271 3.66 -7.96 -1.26
N TYR A 272 4.31 -9.05 -1.68
CA TYR A 272 3.71 -10.05 -2.57
C TYR A 272 2.34 -10.55 -2.11
N GLU A 273 2.22 -10.95 -0.84
CA GLU A 273 0.96 -11.45 -0.27
C GLU A 273 -0.21 -10.47 -0.44
N VAL A 274 0.08 -9.17 -0.46
CA VAL A 274 -0.90 -8.12 -0.70
C VAL A 274 -1.15 -7.96 -2.19
N TYR A 275 -0.11 -7.65 -2.98
CA TYR A 275 -0.34 -7.27 -4.37
C TYR A 275 -0.76 -8.42 -5.26
N ASN A 276 -0.44 -9.66 -4.92
CA ASN A 276 -0.88 -10.84 -5.66
C ASN A 276 -2.42 -10.98 -5.63
N GLY A 277 -3.07 -10.53 -4.55
CA GLY A 277 -4.54 -10.44 -4.47
C GLY A 277 -5.12 -9.13 -5.04
N GLY A 278 -4.28 -8.22 -5.50
CA GLY A 278 -4.67 -6.91 -6.02
C GLY A 278 -5.05 -6.92 -7.50
N TRP A 279 -5.51 -5.76 -7.94
CA TRP A 279 -6.06 -5.47 -9.25
C TRP A 279 -5.59 -4.10 -9.72
N LEU A 280 -5.26 -3.98 -11.00
CA LEU A 280 -5.12 -2.70 -11.68
C LEU A 280 -6.45 -2.34 -12.34
N LEU A 281 -7.22 -1.52 -11.65
CA LEU A 281 -8.58 -1.12 -11.99
C LEU A 281 -8.63 0.02 -12.99
N LEU A 282 -9.53 -0.11 -13.98
CA LEU A 282 -9.70 0.82 -15.11
C LEU A 282 -11.10 1.46 -15.24
N LYS A 283 -12.19 0.69 -15.04
CA LYS A 283 -13.57 1.19 -15.09
C LYS A 283 -14.44 0.69 -13.93
N GLU A 284 -15.49 1.41 -13.56
CA GLU A 284 -16.54 0.88 -12.67
C GLU A 284 -17.92 0.91 -13.31
N GLU A 285 -18.79 0.03 -12.82
CA GLU A 285 -20.21 0.08 -13.10
C GLU A 285 -20.95 0.78 -11.96
N VAL A 286 -21.64 1.87 -12.31
CA VAL A 286 -22.54 2.59 -11.42
C VAL A 286 -23.91 2.62 -12.07
N ASP A 287 -24.90 2.04 -11.39
CA ASP A 287 -26.31 2.02 -11.81
C ASP A 287 -26.52 1.49 -13.25
N GLY A 288 -25.76 0.46 -13.63
CA GLY A 288 -25.82 -0.16 -14.96
C GLY A 288 -25.05 0.60 -16.06
N GLN A 289 -24.30 1.65 -15.71
CA GLN A 289 -23.44 2.39 -16.63
C GLN A 289 -21.97 2.16 -16.29
N ILE A 290 -21.19 1.78 -17.30
CA ILE A 290 -19.73 1.71 -17.18
C ILE A 290 -19.19 3.13 -17.35
N ILE A 291 -18.51 3.62 -16.32
CA ILE A 291 -17.89 4.94 -16.30
C ILE A 291 -16.37 4.81 -16.13
N ASP A 292 -15.65 5.65 -16.88
CA ASP A 292 -14.22 5.89 -16.64
C ASP A 292 -14.08 6.76 -15.39
N LEU A 293 -13.27 6.31 -14.43
CA LEU A 293 -13.04 7.09 -13.21
C LEU A 293 -11.99 8.18 -13.41
N ASP A 294 -12.28 9.38 -12.90
CA ASP A 294 -11.36 10.52 -12.89
C ASP A 294 -9.98 10.22 -12.27
N ARG A 295 -9.91 9.23 -11.37
CA ARG A 295 -8.70 8.88 -10.60
C ARG A 295 -8.05 7.55 -10.98
N ARG A 296 -8.34 7.04 -12.19
CA ARG A 296 -7.79 5.77 -12.69
C ARG A 296 -6.64 5.93 -13.66
N PRO A 297 -5.72 4.94 -13.78
CA PRO A 297 -5.77 3.61 -13.16
C PRO A 297 -5.62 3.60 -11.64
N GLU A 298 -6.20 2.61 -10.99
CA GLU A 298 -6.21 2.46 -9.52
C GLU A 298 -5.71 1.07 -9.16
N PHE A 299 -4.76 0.96 -8.23
CA PHE A 299 -4.33 -0.32 -7.69
C PHE A 299 -5.12 -0.59 -6.41
N ASP A 300 -5.98 -1.59 -6.44
CA ASP A 300 -6.92 -1.93 -5.37
C ASP A 300 -7.18 -3.44 -5.31
N GLY A 301 -7.97 -3.94 -4.38
CA GLY A 301 -8.35 -5.35 -4.36
C GLY A 301 -9.63 -5.63 -3.57
N PRO A 302 -10.30 -6.76 -3.79
CA PRO A 302 -11.53 -7.12 -3.08
C PRO A 302 -11.33 -7.27 -1.57
N ASP A 303 -10.14 -7.73 -1.17
CA ASP A 303 -9.76 -7.92 0.24
C ASP A 303 -8.90 -6.77 0.78
N PHE A 304 -8.73 -5.70 0.01
CA PHE A 304 -7.94 -4.55 0.45
C PHE A 304 -8.75 -3.76 1.48
N SER A 305 -8.11 -3.45 2.60
CA SER A 305 -8.69 -2.53 3.57
C SER A 305 -8.71 -1.10 3.01
N SER A 306 -9.61 -0.27 3.55
CA SER A 306 -9.74 1.13 3.14
C SER A 306 -8.42 1.89 3.27
N GLY A 307 -7.89 2.37 2.14
CA GLY A 307 -6.64 3.14 2.06
C GLY A 307 -5.44 2.38 1.50
N MET A 308 -5.53 1.06 1.26
CA MET A 308 -4.50 0.31 0.51
C MET A 308 -4.55 0.66 -0.97
N THR A 309 -5.66 1.26 -1.38
CA THR A 309 -5.93 1.71 -2.72
C THR A 309 -5.01 2.86 -3.13
N VAL A 310 -4.30 2.67 -4.24
CA VAL A 310 -3.40 3.66 -4.82
C VAL A 310 -4.03 4.19 -6.11
N LYS A 311 -4.36 5.48 -6.14
CA LYS A 311 -5.07 6.11 -7.26
C LYS A 311 -4.11 6.79 -8.22
N ASN A 312 -4.54 7.01 -9.47
CA ASN A 312 -3.75 7.62 -10.55
C ASN A 312 -2.39 6.92 -10.75
N VAL A 313 -2.41 5.60 -10.78
CA VAL A 313 -1.22 4.78 -10.99
C VAL A 313 -0.62 5.10 -12.36
N LEU A 314 0.63 5.55 -12.35
CA LEU A 314 1.45 5.76 -13.54
C LEU A 314 2.15 4.46 -13.91
N SER A 315 2.78 3.81 -12.92
CA SER A 315 3.44 2.53 -13.15
C SER A 315 3.38 1.59 -11.96
N LEU A 316 3.28 0.30 -12.25
CA LEU A 316 3.54 -0.79 -11.32
C LEU A 316 4.80 -1.51 -11.78
N SER A 317 5.71 -1.80 -10.86
CA SER A 317 7.03 -2.36 -11.17
C SER A 317 7.38 -3.44 -10.16
N VAL A 318 7.73 -4.62 -10.65
CA VAL A 318 8.21 -5.74 -9.82
C VAL A 318 9.41 -6.34 -10.51
N TYR A 319 10.50 -6.52 -9.75
CA TYR A 319 11.76 -7.07 -10.24
C TYR A 319 12.23 -6.33 -11.52
N ASN A 320 12.23 -6.97 -12.68
CA ASN A 320 12.71 -6.40 -13.93
C ASN A 320 11.60 -5.95 -14.90
N ASN A 321 10.32 -6.12 -14.52
CA ASN A 321 9.19 -5.80 -15.37
C ASN A 321 8.31 -4.69 -14.80
N ALA A 322 7.74 -3.89 -15.68
CA ALA A 322 6.79 -2.86 -15.32
C ALA A 322 5.55 -2.85 -16.22
N ILE A 323 4.45 -2.34 -15.68
CA ILE A 323 3.29 -1.87 -16.42
C ILE A 323 3.27 -0.35 -16.32
N VAL A 324 3.01 0.33 -17.43
CA VAL A 324 2.98 1.80 -17.50
C VAL A 324 1.69 2.26 -18.15
N CYS A 325 0.97 3.19 -17.51
CA CYS A 325 -0.10 3.94 -18.15
C CYS A 325 0.48 5.10 -18.95
N LEU A 326 0.47 4.98 -20.28
CA LEU A 326 1.00 6.00 -21.17
C LEU A 326 0.15 7.27 -21.15
N GLU A 327 -1.15 7.17 -20.84
CA GLU A 327 -1.99 8.35 -20.65
C GLU A 327 -1.56 9.17 -19.42
N LYS A 328 -1.26 8.52 -18.28
CA LYS A 328 -0.73 9.23 -17.10
C LYS A 328 0.68 9.76 -17.35
N ALA A 329 1.54 9.00 -18.02
CA ALA A 329 2.86 9.46 -18.43
C ALA A 329 2.78 10.69 -19.35
N ARG A 330 1.81 10.73 -20.28
CA ARG A 330 1.56 11.89 -21.15
C ARG A 330 1.18 13.12 -20.33
N ILE A 331 0.20 13.00 -19.44
CA ILE A 331 -0.22 14.11 -18.55
C ILE A 331 0.97 14.63 -17.73
N ARG A 332 1.85 13.73 -17.29
CA ARG A 332 3.03 14.02 -16.48
C ARG A 332 4.15 14.72 -17.23
N PHE A 333 4.51 14.21 -18.40
CA PHE A 333 5.74 14.59 -19.09
C PHE A 333 5.53 15.53 -20.28
N ALA A 334 4.29 15.66 -20.77
CA ALA A 334 3.97 16.60 -21.83
C ALA A 334 4.07 18.04 -21.30
N GLU A 335 4.78 18.88 -22.04
CA GLU A 335 4.82 20.31 -21.78
C GLU A 335 3.54 20.94 -22.39
N ASN A 336 2.87 21.81 -21.64
CA ASN A 336 1.71 22.60 -22.11
C ASN A 336 0.55 21.79 -22.75
N ASN A 337 0.09 20.71 -22.10
CA ASN A 337 -1.00 19.84 -22.59
C ASN A 337 -0.70 19.16 -23.95
N GLY A 338 0.57 18.95 -24.28
CA GLY A 338 0.97 18.29 -25.52
C GLY A 338 0.49 16.84 -25.66
N ASN A 339 0.43 16.38 -26.92
CA ASN A 339 0.13 14.99 -27.27
C ASN A 339 1.37 14.09 -27.30
N GLU A 340 2.55 14.63 -26.97
CA GLU A 340 3.83 13.93 -27.08
C GLU A 340 4.71 14.18 -25.85
N PHE A 341 5.53 13.19 -25.51
CA PHE A 341 6.55 13.31 -24.47
C PHE A 341 7.80 12.49 -24.81
N ALA A 342 8.95 12.88 -24.27
CA ALA A 342 10.21 12.18 -24.55
C ALA A 342 10.21 10.77 -23.94
N LEU A 343 10.49 9.75 -24.75
CA LEU A 343 10.62 8.35 -24.31
C LEU A 343 11.65 8.23 -23.18
N ARG A 344 12.75 8.97 -23.31
CA ARG A 344 13.82 9.00 -22.33
C ARG A 344 13.35 9.35 -20.91
N LYS A 345 12.45 10.32 -20.74
CA LYS A 345 11.92 10.71 -19.43
C LYS A 345 11.22 9.55 -18.73
N LEU A 346 10.48 8.73 -19.50
CA LEU A 346 9.82 7.54 -18.97
C LEU A 346 10.83 6.43 -18.63
N LEU A 347 11.84 6.21 -19.48
CA LEU A 347 12.90 5.22 -19.18
C LEU A 347 13.73 5.59 -17.95
N ASP A 348 13.98 6.87 -17.72
CA ASP A 348 14.65 7.35 -16.50
C ASP A 348 13.79 7.09 -15.26
N LEU A 349 12.48 7.37 -15.31
CA LEU A 349 11.54 7.10 -14.21
C LEU A 349 11.56 5.62 -13.81
N LEU A 350 11.60 4.73 -14.79
CA LEU A 350 11.60 3.28 -14.57
C LEU A 350 13.00 2.72 -14.23
N ASN A 351 14.01 3.58 -14.06
CA ASN A 351 15.40 3.15 -13.87
C ASN A 351 15.86 2.14 -14.95
N MET A 352 15.43 2.37 -16.19
CA MET A 352 15.62 1.49 -17.35
C MET A 352 16.61 2.08 -18.37
N TYR A 353 16.81 3.40 -18.38
CA TYR A 353 17.74 4.01 -19.33
C TYR A 353 19.20 3.65 -19.02
N ASP A 354 19.92 3.29 -20.06
CA ASP A 354 21.36 3.12 -20.11
C ASP A 354 21.87 3.72 -21.42
N LYS A 355 23.04 4.34 -21.36
CA LYS A 355 23.67 5.01 -22.50
C LYS A 355 24.36 4.03 -23.45
N ASP A 356 24.61 2.81 -22.98
CA ASP A 356 25.38 1.80 -23.71
C ASP A 356 24.47 0.71 -24.31
N ASP A 357 23.16 0.73 -24.02
CA ASP A 357 22.21 -0.29 -24.45
C ASP A 357 21.25 0.18 -25.56
N ASP A 358 20.81 -0.80 -26.33
CA ASP A 358 19.77 -0.63 -27.35
C ASP A 358 18.40 -1.00 -26.77
N TYR A 359 17.35 -0.53 -27.41
CA TYR A 359 15.96 -0.74 -27.00
C TYR A 359 15.13 -1.27 -28.14
N ILE A 360 14.22 -2.20 -27.85
CA ILE A 360 13.22 -2.68 -28.81
C ILE A 360 11.87 -2.17 -28.36
N VAL A 361 11.20 -1.42 -29.23
CA VAL A 361 9.76 -1.17 -29.10
C VAL A 361 9.03 -2.20 -29.94
N THR A 362 8.07 -2.90 -29.36
CA THR A 362 7.24 -3.90 -30.04
C THR A 362 5.79 -3.43 -30.03
N SER A 363 5.10 -3.54 -31.16
CA SER A 363 3.67 -3.22 -31.30
C SER A 363 2.78 -4.38 -30.85
N PRO A 364 1.46 -4.15 -30.67
CA PRO A 364 0.51 -5.24 -30.43
C PRO A 364 0.48 -6.29 -31.56
N SER A 365 0.80 -5.89 -32.80
CA SER A 365 0.92 -6.79 -33.97
C SER A 365 2.24 -7.57 -34.02
N GLY A 366 3.22 -7.25 -33.17
CA GLY A 366 4.56 -7.84 -33.17
C GLY A 366 5.58 -7.14 -34.08
N ASP A 367 5.22 -6.00 -34.68
CA ASP A 367 6.17 -5.17 -35.42
C ASP A 367 7.17 -4.54 -34.45
N THR A 368 8.43 -4.41 -34.85
CA THR A 368 9.48 -3.92 -33.96
C THR A 368 10.21 -2.71 -34.52
N LEU A 369 10.61 -1.81 -33.60
CA LEU A 369 11.51 -0.70 -33.85
C LEU A 369 12.69 -0.79 -32.88
N THR A 370 13.90 -1.00 -33.41
CA THR A 370 15.12 -0.93 -32.60
C THR A 370 15.63 0.52 -32.52
N LEU A 371 15.83 1.00 -31.30
CA LEU A 371 16.36 2.31 -30.98
C LEU A 371 17.72 2.14 -30.31
N THR A 372 18.74 2.78 -30.86
CA THR A 372 20.01 2.91 -30.14
C THR A 372 19.89 3.92 -29.01
N ALA A 373 20.78 3.88 -28.03
CA ALA A 373 20.83 4.88 -26.96
C ALA A 373 20.82 6.34 -27.46
N GLU A 374 21.46 6.63 -28.59
CA GLU A 374 21.41 7.95 -29.23
C GLU A 374 20.03 8.29 -29.80
N LYS A 375 19.35 7.33 -30.43
CA LYS A 375 18.00 7.54 -30.94
C LYS A 375 16.99 7.78 -29.83
N VAL A 376 17.15 7.09 -28.69
CA VAL A 376 16.29 7.26 -27.50
C VAL A 376 16.29 8.70 -27.00
N LYS A 377 17.43 9.42 -27.05
CA LYS A 377 17.51 10.83 -26.63
C LYS A 377 16.57 11.75 -27.40
N THR A 378 16.26 11.39 -28.64
CA THR A 378 15.38 12.18 -29.53
C THR A 378 14.02 11.53 -29.76
N ALA A 379 13.82 10.31 -29.27
CA ALA A 379 12.58 9.56 -29.47
C ALA A 379 11.46 10.12 -28.59
N VAL A 380 10.26 10.20 -29.15
CA VAL A 380 9.06 10.67 -28.45
C VAL A 380 7.98 9.59 -28.51
N ILE A 381 7.17 9.51 -27.44
CA ILE A 381 5.90 8.81 -27.44
C ILE A 381 4.82 9.84 -27.75
N ALA A 382 4.00 9.58 -28.76
CA ALA A 382 2.91 10.43 -29.21
C ALA A 382 1.57 9.69 -29.16
N LYS A 383 0.49 10.39 -28.79
CA LYS A 383 -0.87 9.87 -28.92
C LYS A 383 -1.45 10.26 -30.28
N GLU A 384 -1.72 9.30 -31.14
CA GLU A 384 -2.24 9.49 -32.50
C GLU A 384 -3.45 8.59 -32.73
N ASN A 385 -4.57 9.15 -33.19
CA ASN A 385 -5.79 8.39 -33.51
C ASN A 385 -6.26 7.44 -32.38
N GLY A 386 -5.99 7.78 -31.12
CA GLY A 386 -6.37 6.99 -29.95
C GLY A 386 -5.32 5.96 -29.50
N THR A 387 -4.23 5.75 -30.24
CA THR A 387 -3.14 4.83 -29.85
C THR A 387 -1.87 5.60 -29.51
N PHE A 388 -0.93 4.92 -28.83
CA PHE A 388 0.38 5.47 -28.50
C PHE A 388 1.46 4.92 -29.43
N VAL A 389 2.28 5.81 -29.96
CA VAL A 389 3.29 5.49 -30.98
C VAL A 389 4.64 6.06 -30.56
N VAL A 390 5.70 5.26 -30.60
CA VAL A 390 7.08 5.76 -30.49
C VAL A 390 7.55 6.23 -31.86
N LYS A 391 8.00 7.48 -31.95
CA LYS A 391 8.58 8.09 -33.14
C LYS A 391 10.08 8.32 -32.95
N SER A 392 10.87 7.96 -33.96
CA SER A 392 12.31 8.25 -34.03
C SER A 392 12.71 8.51 -35.48
N GLY A 393 12.87 9.78 -35.85
CA GLY A 393 13.15 10.19 -37.24
C GLY A 393 11.94 9.91 -38.15
N LEU A 394 12.14 9.11 -39.21
CA LEU A 394 11.08 8.70 -40.13
C LEU A 394 10.38 7.39 -39.74
N SER A 395 10.80 6.77 -38.63
CA SER A 395 10.25 5.51 -38.16
C SER A 395 9.25 5.76 -37.03
N ALA A 396 8.16 5.00 -37.04
CA ALA A 396 7.11 5.03 -36.03
C ALA A 396 6.58 3.60 -35.79
N VAL A 397 6.30 3.26 -34.53
CA VAL A 397 5.67 1.97 -34.17
C VAL A 397 4.73 2.18 -32.98
N GLU A 398 3.57 1.52 -33.01
CA GLU A 398 2.67 1.48 -31.86
C GLU A 398 3.36 0.82 -30.66
N VAL A 399 3.08 1.29 -29.45
CA VAL A 399 3.74 0.83 -28.22
C VAL A 399 2.89 -0.23 -27.54
N ALA A 400 3.34 -1.48 -27.59
CA ALA A 400 2.88 -2.50 -26.64
C ALA A 400 3.93 -2.75 -25.57
N THR A 401 5.17 -3.06 -25.97
CA THR A 401 6.28 -3.25 -25.03
C THR A 401 7.50 -2.44 -25.44
N VAL A 402 8.31 -2.10 -24.44
CA VAL A 402 9.69 -1.64 -24.65
C VAL A 402 10.62 -2.51 -23.82
N GLU A 403 11.66 -3.02 -24.45
CA GLU A 403 12.63 -3.94 -23.85
C GLU A 403 14.05 -3.39 -24.04
N LYS A 404 14.85 -3.48 -22.98
CA LYS A 404 16.29 -3.19 -22.96
C LYS A 404 17.04 -4.42 -23.47
N LYS A 405 17.92 -4.25 -24.46
CA LYS A 405 18.73 -5.34 -25.03
C LYS A 405 19.99 -5.64 -24.26
#